data_AF-A0A2Z6Q1D1-F1
#
_entry.id   AF-A0A2Z6Q1D1-F1
#
_cell.length_a   1.000
_cell.length_b   1.000
_cell.length_c   1.000
_cell.angle_alpha   90.00
_cell.angle_beta   90.00
_cell.angle_gamma   90.00
#
_symmetry.space_group_name_H-M   'P 1'
#
loop_
_entity.id
_entity.type
_entity.pdbx_description
1 polymer ?
#
loop_
_entity_poly.entity_id
_entity_poly.type
_entity_poly.pdbx_seq_one_letter_code
_entity_poly.pdbx_strand_id
1 'polypeptide(L)' 'MALQNDALIIAIIKGSPNLKHLKISNNDIGDEVTKALVHTCYKLEYLDIRCCTFISELSICNVIRSCPKL' A
#
# COMPACT_ATOMS: atom_id res chain seq x y z
N MET A 1 12.10 -4.44 14.54
CA MET A 1 12.76 -3.77 13.40
C MET A 1 11.79 -2.73 12.87
N ALA A 2 12.17 -1.45 12.87
CA ALA A 2 11.32 -0.40 12.32
C ALA A 2 11.50 -0.39 10.81
N LEU A 3 10.42 -0.61 10.06
CA LEU A 3 10.40 -0.51 8.60
C LEU A 3 10.49 0.98 8.26
N GLN A 4 11.71 1.44 7.92
CA GLN A 4 12.08 2.87 7.86
C GLN A 4 11.16 3.72 6.96
N ASN A 5 10.50 3.09 5.97
CA ASN A 5 9.71 3.80 4.98
C ASN A 5 8.19 3.78 5.25
N ASP A 6 7.70 2.98 6.20
CA ASP A 6 6.26 2.86 6.47
C ASP A 6 5.63 4.21 6.79
N ALA A 7 6.21 4.97 7.73
CA ALA A 7 5.64 6.22 8.21
C ALA A 7 5.51 7.27 7.08
N LEU A 8 6.52 7.40 6.23
CA LEU A 8 6.51 8.34 5.11
C LEU A 8 5.49 7.93 4.06
N ILE A 9 5.46 6.66 3.67
CA ILE A 9 4.53 6.15 2.65
C ILE A 9 3.08 6.26 3.16
N ILE A 10 2.83 5.94 4.43
CA ILE A 10 1.52 6.11 5.06
C ILE A 10 1.08 7.58 5.03
N ALA A 11 1.98 8.52 5.32
CA ALA A 11 1.65 9.95 5.25
C ALA A 11 1.25 10.37 3.83
N ILE A 12 1.98 9.90 2.80
CA ILE A 12 1.66 10.16 1.39
C ILE A 12 0.29 9.57 1.02
N ILE A 13 0.02 8.32 1.40
CA ILE A 13 -1.26 7.64 1.17
C ILE A 13 -2.40 8.42 1.81
N LYS A 14 -2.27 8.79 3.09
CA LYS A 14 -3.28 9.56 3.84
C LYS A 14 -3.56 10.93 3.23
N GLY A 15 -2.55 11.58 2.65
CA GLY A 15 -2.68 12.86 1.94
C GLY A 15 -3.23 12.74 0.52
N SER A 16 -3.36 11.53 -0.04
CA SER A 16 -3.65 11.30 -1.47
C SER A 16 -4.89 10.41 -1.69
N PRO A 17 -6.10 10.81 -1.27
CA PRO A 17 -7.30 9.96 -1.36
C PRO A 17 -7.76 9.61 -2.78
N ASN A 18 -7.28 10.34 -3.81
CA ASN A 18 -7.60 10.10 -5.21
C ASN A 18 -6.46 9.37 -5.97
N LEU A 19 -5.50 8.77 -5.25
CA LEU A 19 -4.39 8.06 -5.86
C LEU A 19 -4.88 6.91 -6.73
N LYS A 20 -4.41 6.87 -7.99
CA LYS A 20 -4.72 5.82 -8.97
C LYS A 20 -3.55 4.87 -9.21
N HIS A 21 -2.32 5.36 -9.15
CA HIS A 21 -1.12 4.57 -9.41
C HIS A 21 -0.16 4.72 -8.24
N LEU A 22 0.24 3.59 -7.65
CA LEU A 22 1.25 3.55 -6.61
C LEU A 22 2.33 2.53 -6.96
N LYS A 23 3.59 2.97 -6.93
CA LYS A 23 4.76 2.11 -7.07
C LYS A 23 5.69 2.33 -5.89
N ILE A 24 5.87 1.28 -5.10
CA ILE A 24 6.73 1.25 -3.91
C ILE A 24 7.57 -0.03 -3.86
N SER A 25 7.85 -0.61 -5.02
CA SER A 25 8.72 -1.79 -5.17
C SER A 25 10.11 -1.58 -4.55
N ASN A 26 10.74 -2.64 -4.06
CA ASN A 26 12.06 -2.65 -3.42
C ASN A 26 12.12 -1.78 -2.15
N ASN A 27 11.06 -1.79 -1.34
CA ASN A 27 11.05 -1.13 -0.04
C ASN A 27 10.84 -2.14 1.08
N ASP A 28 11.54 -1.92 2.20
CA ASP A 28 11.29 -2.63 3.45
C ASP A 28 10.04 -2.05 4.10
N ILE A 29 8.86 -2.49 3.65
CA ILE A 29 7.55 -2.03 4.12
C ILE A 29 6.66 -3.17 4.58
N GLY A 30 5.81 -2.86 5.55
CA GLY A 30 4.97 -3.84 6.22
C GLY A 30 3.49 -3.70 5.89
N ASP A 31 2.72 -4.59 6.52
CA ASP A 31 1.26 -4.63 6.40
C ASP A 31 0.56 -3.30 6.74
N GLU A 32 1.16 -2.46 7.59
CA GLU A 32 0.61 -1.14 7.95
C GLU A 32 0.45 -0.21 6.74
N VAL A 33 1.34 -0.30 5.74
CA VAL A 33 1.21 0.47 4.50
C VAL A 33 -0.04 0.05 3.73
N THR A 34 -0.28 -1.26 3.62
CA THR A 34 -1.47 -1.79 2.92
C THR A 34 -2.76 -1.45 3.67
N LYS A 35 -2.72 -1.45 5.02
CA LYS A 35 -3.85 -0.99 5.84
C LYS A 35 -4.16 0.47 5.56
N ALA A 36 -3.17 1.35 5.52
CA ALA A 36 -3.42 2.76 5.17
C ALA A 36 -4.03 2.90 3.76
N LEU A 37 -3.55 2.09 2.81
CA LEU A 37 -3.99 2.09 1.42
C LEU A 37 -5.48 1.74 1.29
N VAL A 38 -5.93 0.65 1.91
CA VAL A 38 -7.33 0.22 1.82
C VAL A 38 -8.32 1.20 2.45
N HIS A 39 -7.90 1.96 3.46
CA HIS A 39 -8.76 2.95 4.12
C HIS A 39 -8.81 4.29 3.38
N THR A 40 -7.85 4.56 2.49
CA THR A 40 -7.69 5.90 1.90
C THR A 40 -7.86 5.91 0.38
N CYS A 41 -7.27 4.95 -0.34
CA CYS A 41 -7.09 4.99 -1.79
C CYS A 41 -7.96 3.96 -2.52
N TYR A 42 -9.28 4.03 -2.35
CA TYR A 42 -10.25 3.12 -2.99
C TYR A 42 -10.35 3.27 -4.52
N LYS A 43 -9.72 4.31 -5.10
CA LYS A 43 -9.65 4.57 -6.55
C LYS A 43 -8.38 4.02 -7.21
N LEU A 44 -7.62 3.19 -6.50
CA LEU A 44 -6.39 2.64 -7.05
C LEU A 44 -6.70 1.75 -8.27
N GLU A 45 -5.93 1.96 -9.32
CA GLU A 45 -6.00 1.31 -10.63
C GLU A 45 -4.67 0.57 -10.94
N TYR A 46 -3.59 0.84 -10.20
CA TYR A 46 -2.30 0.15 -10.33
C TYR A 46 -1.52 0.16 -9.01
N LEU A 47 -0.97 -1.00 -8.65
CA LEU A 47 -0.12 -1.18 -7.48
C LEU A 47 1.10 -2.04 -7.83
N ASP A 48 2.30 -1.49 -7.62
CA ASP A 48 3.56 -2.23 -7.71
C ASP A 48 4.25 -2.28 -6.34
N ILE A 49 4.21 -3.47 -5.73
CA ILE A 49 4.82 -3.83 -4.45
C ILE A 49 5.85 -4.95 -4.59
N ARG A 50 6.45 -5.10 -5.78
CA ARG A 50 7.48 -6.14 -6.00
C ARG A 50 8.66 -5.95 -5.05
N CYS A 51 9.20 -7.05 -4.55
CA CYS A 51 10.30 -7.06 -3.58
C CYS A 51 10.01 -6.34 -2.25
N CYS A 52 8.72 -6.18 -1.87
CA CYS A 52 8.34 -5.77 -0.51
C CYS A 52 8.12 -7.03 0.33
N THR A 53 9.15 -7.49 1.04
CA THR A 53 9.19 -8.83 1.65
C THR A 53 8.43 -8.96 2.97
N PHE A 54 8.01 -7.85 3.59
CA PHE A 54 7.31 -7.84 4.88
C PHE A 54 5.79 -7.64 4.76
N ILE A 55 5.25 -7.71 3.54
CA ILE A 55 3.80 -7.70 3.29
C ILE A 55 3.29 -9.13 3.25
N SER A 56 2.26 -9.42 4.04
CA SER A 56 1.61 -10.72 4.07
C SER A 56 0.65 -10.92 2.90
N GLU A 57 0.41 -12.18 2.51
CA GLU A 57 -0.57 -12.54 1.50
C GLU A 57 -1.99 -12.04 1.85
N LEU A 58 -2.34 -12.08 3.15
CA LEU A 58 -3.61 -11.58 3.65
C LEU A 58 -3.78 -10.08 3.38
N SER A 59 -2.72 -9.30 3.59
CA SER A 59 -2.71 -7.87 3.27
C SER A 59 -2.94 -7.61 1.79
N ILE A 60 -2.31 -8.39 0.92
CA ILE A 60 -2.51 -8.30 -0.54
C ILE A 60 -3.97 -8.60 -0.89
N CYS A 61 -4.54 -9.68 -0.33
CA CYS A 61 -5.95 -10.02 -0.52
C CYS A 61 -6.88 -8.88 -0.09
N ASN A 62 -6.59 -8.23 1.05
CA ASN A 62 -7.38 -7.10 1.52
C ASN A 62 -7.31 -5.92 0.56
N VAL A 63 -6.14 -5.62 0.00
CA VAL A 63 -5.98 -4.56 -1.00
C VAL A 63 -6.82 -4.81 -2.25
N ILE A 64 -6.76 -6.03 -2.80
CA ILE A 64 -7.55 -6.42 -3.99
C ILE A 64 -9.05 -6.30 -3.71
N ARG A 65 -9.51 -6.69 -2.50
CA ARG A 65 -10.93 -6.61 -2.13
C ARG A 65 -11.42 -5.18 -1.92
N SER A 66 -10.55 -4.28 -1.47
CA SER A 66 -10.91 -2.88 -1.17
C SER A 66 -10.78 -1.94 -2.36
N CYS A 67 -9.98 -2.28 -3.37
CA CYS A 67 -9.75 -1.46 -4.56
C CYS A 67 -10.36 -2.15 -5.80
N PRO A 68 -11.64 -1.92 -6.13
CA PRO A 68 -12.36 -2.69 -7.16
C PRO A 68 -11.88 -2.45 -8.60
N LYS A 69 -10.97 -1.49 -8.81
CA LYS A 69 -10.39 -1.14 -10.12
C LYS A 69 -8.93 -1.57 -10.27
N LEU A 70 -8.35 -2.15 -9.22
CA LEU A 70 -6.98 -2.63 -9.19
C LEU A 70 -6.86 -3.98 -9.92
#